data_AF-A0A2N5RCR3-F1
#
_entry.id   AF-A0A2N5RCR3-F1
#
_cell.length_a   1.000
_cell.length_b   1.000
_cell.length_c   1.000
_cell.angle_alpha   90.00
_cell.angle_beta   90.00
_cell.angle_gamma   90.00
#
_symmetry.space_group_name_H-M   'P 1'
#
loop_
_entity.id
_entity.type
_entity.pdbx_description
1 polymer ?
#
loop_
_entity_poly.entity_id
_entity_poly.type
_entity_poly.pdbx_seq_one_letter_code
_entity_poly.pdbx_strand_id
1 'polypeptide(L)'
;MFVIGNLLRAIAVTLRSFIYIEIVSIVISVIFSWVMPYYYHPVRRFFDSLSSLVLNPIRRFLPPIGSVDISPMIAIFILLFLDEFLVETLFDLAVRLS
;
A
#
# COMPACT_ATOMS: atom_id res chain seq x y z
N MET A 1 -14.49 -14.23 -23.07
CA MET A 1 -15.62 -14.73 -22.24
C MET A 1 -15.98 -13.65 -21.25
N PHE A 2 -17.11 -12.95 -21.47
CA PHE A 2 -17.51 -11.78 -20.69
C PHE A 2 -17.46 -11.98 -19.16
N VAL A 3 -17.79 -13.19 -18.66
CA VAL A 3 -17.75 -13.52 -17.23
C VAL A 3 -16.33 -13.43 -16.65
N ILE A 4 -15.34 -13.97 -17.37
CA ILE A 4 -13.94 -13.97 -16.92
C ILE A 4 -13.38 -12.54 -16.95
N GLY A 5 -13.69 -11.77 -18.00
CA GLY A 5 -13.30 -10.36 -18.08
C GLY A 5 -13.82 -9.54 -16.89
N ASN A 6 -15.11 -9.68 -16.56
CA ASN A 6 -15.72 -9.00 -15.41
C ASN A 6 -15.08 -9.42 -14.07
N LEU A 7 -14.77 -10.71 -13.89
CA LEU A 7 -14.11 -11.20 -12.69
C LEU A 7 -12.71 -10.59 -12.51
N LEU A 8 -11.89 -10.60 -13.56
CA LEU A 8 -10.55 -9.99 -13.53
C LEU A 8 -10.62 -8.50 -13.23
N ARG A 9 -11.59 -7.79 -13.82
CA ARG A 9 -11.81 -6.36 -13.56
C ARG A 9 -12.15 -6.12 -12.09
N ALA A 10 -13.02 -6.92 -11.49
CA ALA A 10 -13.38 -6.78 -10.08
C ALA A 10 -12.18 -7.03 -9.14
N ILE A 11 -11.34 -8.02 -9.46
CA ILE A 11 -10.11 -8.30 -8.73
C ILE A 11 -9.14 -7.13 -8.85
N ALA A 12 -8.92 -6.60 -10.06
CA ALA A 12 -8.05 -5.45 -10.31
C ALA A 12 -8.48 -4.22 -9.51
N VAL A 13 -9.78 -3.87 -9.54
CA VAL A 13 -10.33 -2.73 -8.77
C VAL A 13 -10.13 -2.91 -7.27
N THR A 14 -10.38 -4.12 -6.75
CA THR A 14 -10.24 -4.40 -5.32
C THR A 14 -8.77 -4.30 -4.89
N LEU A 15 -7.86 -4.84 -5.70
CA LEU A 15 -6.42 -4.77 -5.45
C LEU A 15 -5.90 -3.33 -5.49
N ARG A 16 -6.31 -2.54 -6.51
CA ARG A 16 -5.99 -1.10 -6.62
C ARG A 16 -6.43 -0.33 -5.38
N SER A 17 -7.65 -0.59 -4.92
CA SER A 17 -8.22 0.09 -3.75
C SER A 17 -7.41 -0.23 -2.49
N PHE A 18 -7.02 -1.49 -2.29
CA PHE A 18 -6.16 -1.89 -1.19
C PHE A 18 -4.79 -1.20 -1.25
N ILE A 19 -4.16 -1.16 -2.43
CA ILE A 19 -2.87 -0.49 -2.64
C ILE A 19 -2.95 0.99 -2.26
N TYR A 20 -3.97 1.72 -2.72
CA TYR A 20 -4.11 3.14 -2.37
C TYR A 20 -4.40 3.38 -0.89
N ILE A 21 -5.20 2.52 -0.25
CA ILE A 21 -5.43 2.60 1.20
C ILE A 21 -4.10 2.46 1.96
N GLU A 22 -3.26 1.51 1.57
CA GLU A 22 -1.94 1.32 2.20
C GLU A 22 -1.00 2.51 1.95
N ILE A 23 -0.92 3.03 0.72
CA ILE A 23 -0.11 4.22 0.40
C ILE A 23 -0.55 5.41 1.28
N VAL A 24 -1.86 5.70 1.33
CA VAL A 24 -2.40 6.80 2.13
C VAL A 24 -2.09 6.58 3.62
N SER A 25 -2.24 5.35 4.11
CA SER A 25 -1.97 5.02 5.51
C SER A 25 -0.51 5.21 5.89
N ILE A 26 0.41 4.82 5.01
CA ILE A 26 1.86 5.04 5.18
C ILE A 26 2.16 6.54 5.20
N VAL A 27 1.61 7.32 4.25
CA VAL A 27 1.82 8.77 4.19
C VAL A 27 1.31 9.45 5.46
N ILE A 28 0.11 9.10 5.92
CA ILE A 28 -0.46 9.65 7.16
C ILE A 28 0.39 9.27 8.37
N SER A 29 0.86 8.03 8.47
CA SER A 29 1.76 7.59 9.55
C SER A 29 3.06 8.40 9.57
N VAL A 30 3.67 8.64 8.41
CA VAL A 30 4.87 9.48 8.28
C VAL A 30 4.59 10.92 8.71
N ILE A 31 3.48 11.52 8.27
CA ILE A 31 3.09 12.87 8.70
C ILE A 31 2.88 12.94 10.22
N PHE A 32 2.18 11.96 10.80
CA PHE A 32 1.95 11.91 12.25
C PHE A 32 3.23 11.69 13.05
N SER A 33 4.25 11.06 12.48
CA SER A 33 5.56 10.93 13.13
C SER A 33 6.21 12.29 13.43
N TRP A 34 5.93 13.31 12.62
CA TRP A 34 6.43 14.68 12.81
C TRP A 34 5.47 15.57 13.60
N VAL A 35 4.16 15.44 13.33
CA VAL A 35 3.14 16.35 13.91
C VAL A 35 2.70 15.91 15.30
N MET A 36 2.64 14.60 15.57
CA MET A 36 2.10 14.03 16.80
C MET A 36 3.08 12.99 17.38
N PRO A 37 4.25 13.40 17.92
CA PRO A 37 5.31 12.48 18.33
C PRO A 37 4.92 11.52 19.46
N TYR A 38 3.85 11.81 20.21
CA TYR A 38 3.32 10.93 21.24
C TYR A 38 2.33 9.89 20.70
N TYR A 39 2.56 8.60 20.98
CA TYR A 39 1.79 7.45 20.47
C TYR A 39 0.40 7.24 21.13
N TYR A 40 -0.03 8.15 21.99
CA TYR A 40 -1.27 7.97 22.76
C TYR A 40 -2.53 8.33 21.97
N HIS A 41 -2.41 9.01 20.81
CA HIS A 41 -3.56 9.34 19.98
C HIS A 41 -4.10 8.10 19.25
N PRO A 42 -5.39 7.74 19.43
CA PRO A 42 -5.96 6.53 18.83
C PRO A 42 -5.94 6.56 17.30
N VAL A 43 -6.10 7.75 16.71
CA VAL A 43 -6.02 7.96 15.25
C VAL A 43 -4.62 7.64 14.73
N ARG A 44 -3.57 8.12 15.39
CA ARG A 44 -2.18 7.80 15.02
C ARG A 44 -1.94 6.29 15.08
N ARG A 45 -2.35 5.65 16.18
CA ARG A 45 -2.19 4.20 16.36
C ARG A 45 -2.91 3.41 15.27
N PHE A 46 -4.07 3.87 14.82
CA PHE A 46 -4.82 3.24 13.73
C PHE A 46 -4.00 3.24 12.43
N PHE A 47 -3.51 4.39 11.98
CA PHE A 47 -2.73 4.47 10.74
C PHE A 47 -1.35 3.82 10.85
N ASP A 48 -0.70 3.90 12.01
CA ASP A 48 0.55 3.17 12.28
C ASP A 48 0.32 1.65 12.21
N SER A 49 -0.82 1.15 12.71
CA SER A 49 -1.16 -0.28 12.65
C SER A 49 -1.50 -0.71 11.22
N LEU A 50 -2.25 0.11 10.49
CA LEU A 50 -2.64 -0.16 9.11
C LEU A 50 -1.40 -0.23 8.21
N SER A 51 -0.59 0.83 8.22
CA SER A 51 0.68 0.87 7.47
C SER A 51 1.67 -0.23 7.89
N SER A 52 1.60 -0.74 9.12
CA SER A 52 2.47 -1.84 9.58
C SER A 52 2.28 -3.14 8.81
N LEU A 53 1.13 -3.34 8.13
CA LEU A 53 0.88 -4.48 7.27
C LEU A 53 1.94 -4.62 6.17
N VAL A 54 2.32 -3.50 5.56
CA VAL A 54 3.34 -3.44 4.50
C VAL A 54 4.72 -3.10 5.07
N LEU A 55 4.79 -2.20 6.07
CA LEU A 55 6.07 -1.74 6.62
C LEU A 55 6.80 -2.81 7.42
N ASN A 56 6.11 -3.65 8.21
CA ASN A 56 6.78 -4.63 9.05
C ASN A 56 7.54 -5.71 8.25
N PRO A 57 6.97 -6.29 7.18
CA PRO A 57 7.73 -7.16 6.30
C PRO A 57 8.98 -6.49 5.72
N ILE A 58 8.88 -5.23 5.28
CA ILE A 58 10.00 -4.50 4.69
C ILE A 58 11.09 -4.24 5.75
N ARG A 59 10.71 -3.80 6.95
CA ARG A 59 11.64 -3.56 8.07
C ARG A 59 12.39 -4.82 8.53
N ARG A 60 11.87 -6.02 8.26
CA ARG A 60 12.59 -7.27 8.52
C ARG A 60 13.79 -7.45 7.59
N PHE A 61 13.70 -6.97 6.35
CA PHE A 61 14.78 -7.04 5.37
C PHE A 61 15.67 -5.79 5.37
N LEU A 62 15.07 -4.63 5.63
CA LEU A 62 15.72 -3.32 5.63
C LEU A 62 15.38 -2.60 6.95
N PRO A 63 16.05 -2.97 8.05
CA PRO A 63 15.84 -2.30 9.33
C PRO A 63 16.21 -0.81 9.24
N PRO A 64 15.59 0.06 10.06
CA PRO A 64 15.90 1.49 10.07
C PRO A 64 17.39 1.76 10.28
N ILE A 65 17.94 2.73 9.52
CA ILE A 65 19.35 3.11 9.63
C ILE A 65 19.42 4.30 10.59
N GLY A 66 19.84 4.03 11.84
CA GLY A 66 19.85 5.04 12.89
C GLY A 66 18.45 5.49 13.27
N SER A 67 18.20 6.80 13.27
CA SER A 67 16.87 7.38 13.58
C SER A 67 15.96 7.53 12.36
N VAL A 68 16.43 7.19 11.16
CA VAL A 68 15.68 7.39 9.91
C VAL A 68 15.17 6.05 9.42
N ASP A 69 13.84 5.95 9.30
CA ASP A 69 13.18 4.81 8.68
C ASP A 69 12.94 5.07 7.19
N ILE A 70 13.69 4.37 6.34
CA ILE A 70 13.53 4.44 4.87
C ILE A 70 12.43 3.50 4.35
N SER A 71 11.91 2.61 5.21
CA SER A 71 10.90 1.61 4.82
C SER A 71 9.64 2.22 4.21
N PRO A 72 9.10 3.37 4.68
CA PRO A 72 7.96 4.03 4.05
C PRO A 72 8.16 4.36 2.57
N MET A 73 9.34 4.87 2.22
CA MET A 73 9.65 5.23 0.83
C MET A 73 9.72 3.99 -0.05
N ILE A 74 10.39 2.93 0.44
CA ILE A 74 10.50 1.65 -0.28
C ILE A 74 9.13 1.00 -0.44
N ALA A 75 8.30 1.02 0.62
CA ALA A 75 6.94 0.50 0.59
C ALA A 75 6.10 1.20 -0.47
N ILE A 76 6.13 2.54 -0.51
CA ILE A 76 5.39 3.32 -1.50
C ILE A 76 5.87 2.98 -2.92
N PHE A 77 7.16 2.87 -3.17
CA PHE A 77 7.66 2.49 -4.50
C PHE A 77 7.24 1.07 -4.93
N ILE A 78 7.27 0.11 -4.01
CA ILE A 78 6.77 -1.24 -4.28
C ILE A 78 5.27 -1.22 -4.59
N LEU A 79 4.49 -0.49 -3.80
CA LEU A 79 3.04 -0.39 -3.97
C LEU A 79 2.68 0.30 -5.31
N LEU A 80 3.36 1.39 -5.67
CA LEU A 80 3.21 2.05 -6.96
C LEU A 80 3.59 1.13 -8.12
N PHE A 81 4.70 0.39 -8.00
CA PHE A 81 5.09 -0.59 -9.00
C PHE A 81 4.02 -1.69 -9.16
N LEU A 82 3.46 -2.21 -8.06
CA LEU A 82 2.40 -3.20 -8.12
C LEU A 82 1.12 -2.65 -8.77
N ASP A 83 0.77 -1.38 -8.52
CA ASP A 83 -0.37 -0.75 -9.19
C ASP A 83 -0.14 -0.62 -10.70
N GLU A 84 0.99 -0.05 -11.10
CA GLU A 84 1.31 0.20 -12.52
C GLU A 84 1.58 -1.09 -13.30
N PHE A 85 2.19 -2.11 -12.68
CA PHE A 85 2.53 -3.35 -13.36
C PHE A 85 1.43 -4.40 -13.22
N LEU A 86 1.13 -4.82 -11.98
CA LEU A 86 0.26 -5.97 -11.74
C LEU A 86 -1.21 -5.61 -11.98
N VAL A 87 -1.68 -4.47 -11.44
CA VAL A 87 -3.09 -4.09 -11.56
C VAL A 87 -3.45 -3.72 -12.99
N GLU A 88 -2.63 -2.91 -13.67
CA GLU A 88 -2.87 -2.57 -15.08
C GLU A 88 -2.86 -3.83 -15.97
N THR A 89 -1.96 -4.78 -15.73
CA THR A 89 -1.98 -6.07 -16.44
C THR A 89 -3.32 -6.80 -16.25
N LEU A 90 -3.89 -6.79 -15.04
CA LEU A 90 -5.19 -7.41 -14.79
C LEU A 90 -6.33 -6.67 -15.51
N PHE A 91 -6.28 -5.33 -15.59
CA PHE A 91 -7.24 -4.55 -16.36
C PHE A 91 -7.15 -4.83 -17.86
N ASP A 92 -5.95 -4.87 -18.42
CA ASP A 92 -5.72 -5.20 -19.83
C ASP A 92 -6.26 -6.58 -20.18
N LEU A 93 -5.98 -7.58 -19.32
CA LEU A 93 -6.52 -8.92 -19.49
C LEU A 93 -8.05 -8.94 -19.38
N ALA A 94 -8.62 -8.17 -18.45
CA ALA A 94 -10.07 -8.05 -18.30
C ALA A 94 -10.73 -7.49 -19.56
N VAL A 95 -10.16 -6.44 -20.17
CA VAL A 95 -10.65 -5.82 -21.40
C VAL A 95 -10.53 -6.80 -22.58
N ARG A 96 -9.41 -7.50 -22.72
CA ARG A 96 -9.20 -8.47 -23.81
C ARG A 96 -10.14 -9.68 -23.74
N LEU A 97 -10.57 -10.06 -22.54
CA LEU A 97 -11.42 -11.23 -22.31
C LEU A 97 -12.91 -10.90 -22.22
N SER A 98 -13.28 -9.63 -22.15
CA SER A 98 -14.68 -9.18 -22.14
C SER A 98 -15.30 -9.34 -23.52
#